data_AF-A0A838EJI1-F1
#
_entry.id   AF-A0A838EJI1-F1
#
_cell.length_a   1.000
_cell.length_b   1.000
_cell.length_c   1.000
_cell.angle_alpha   90.00
_cell.angle_beta   90.00
_cell.angle_gamma   90.00
#
_symmetry.space_group_name_H-M   'P 1'
#
loop_
_entity.id
_entity.type
_entity.pdbx_description
1 polymer ?
#
loop_
_entity_poly.entity_id
_entity_poly.type
_entity_poly.pdbx_seq_one_letter_code
_entity_poly.pdbx_strand_id
1 'polypeptide(L)'
;FINYSVELGSIICVTDPEAAAQRDALMLLVRAQPELAPPLPELPRLGPGILHQDDQLAGQLFLQGEVSIDGKSGLFDDVVGRGFCLLSIAGDPALSAETHARFTSLGGLTASLVRHGNTAAHQIIDVNGTYHDWFTEHDCAIVLTRPDFYIFGAAAHVEDAEALVAALLNQLQPEIML
;
A
#
# COMPACT_ATOMS: atom_id res chain seq x y z
N PHE A 1 -11.40 7.52 14.75
CA PHE A 1 -10.48 6.38 14.89
C PHE A 1 -10.16 5.99 16.33
N ILE A 2 -9.78 6.92 17.23
CA ILE A 2 -9.48 6.58 18.64
C ILE A 2 -10.61 5.80 19.32
N ASN A 3 -11.87 6.27 19.21
CA ASN A 3 -13.01 5.58 19.81
C ASN A 3 -13.23 4.17 19.24
N TYR A 4 -13.01 3.98 17.94
CA TYR A 4 -13.13 2.67 17.29
C TYR A 4 -12.03 1.70 17.77
N SER A 5 -10.79 2.18 17.92
CA SER A 5 -9.71 1.37 18.51
C SER A 5 -10.02 0.98 19.96
N VAL A 6 -10.64 1.87 20.74
CA VAL A 6 -11.10 1.57 22.10
C VAL A 6 -12.22 0.52 22.10
N GLU A 7 -13.18 0.64 21.17
CA GLU A 7 -14.28 -0.31 21.01
C GLU A 7 -13.78 -1.71 20.62
N LEU A 8 -12.86 -1.81 19.66
CA LEU A 8 -12.21 -3.07 19.32
C LEU A 8 -11.50 -3.70 20.53
N GLY A 9 -10.87 -2.87 21.37
CA GLY A 9 -10.27 -3.31 22.61
C GLY A 9 -11.27 -4.01 23.55
N SER A 10 -12.51 -3.52 23.63
CA SER A 10 -13.56 -4.12 24.46
C SER A 10 -13.98 -5.53 24.00
N ILE A 11 -13.79 -5.83 22.70
CA ILE A 11 -14.09 -7.13 22.10
C ILE A 11 -12.88 -8.06 22.23
N ILE A 12 -11.68 -7.56 21.94
CA ILE A 12 -10.45 -8.37 21.89
C ILE A 12 -9.92 -8.68 23.30
N CYS A 13 -9.99 -7.72 24.21
CA CYS A 13 -9.39 -7.81 25.55
C CYS A 13 -10.36 -8.34 26.63
N VAL A 14 -11.38 -9.11 26.24
CA VAL A 14 -12.28 -9.77 27.20
C VAL A 14 -11.48 -10.79 28.04
N THR A 15 -11.48 -10.61 29.36
CA THR A 15 -10.76 -11.48 30.31
C THR A 15 -11.64 -12.57 30.93
N ASP A 16 -12.95 -12.41 30.88
CA ASP A 16 -13.89 -13.43 31.36
C ASP A 16 -13.87 -14.64 30.39
N PRO A 17 -13.57 -15.87 30.87
CA PRO A 17 -13.44 -17.03 29.99
C PRO A 17 -14.71 -17.42 29.25
N GLU A 18 -15.89 -17.24 29.85
CA GLU A 18 -17.16 -17.61 29.23
C GLU A 18 -17.53 -16.59 28.15
N ALA A 19 -17.38 -15.30 28.44
CA ALA A 19 -17.60 -14.24 27.46
C ALA A 19 -16.59 -14.33 26.29
N ALA A 20 -15.33 -14.69 26.56
CA ALA A 20 -14.34 -14.95 25.52
C ALA A 20 -14.73 -16.13 24.63
N ALA A 21 -15.23 -17.24 25.21
CA ALA A 21 -15.70 -18.39 24.44
C ALA A 21 -16.88 -18.05 23.52
N GLN A 22 -17.81 -17.20 23.98
CA GLN A 22 -18.93 -16.72 23.16
C GLN A 22 -18.46 -15.86 21.99
N ARG A 23 -17.54 -14.92 22.24
CA ARG A 23 -16.90 -14.11 21.18
C ARG A 23 -16.20 -15.01 20.17
N ASP A 24 -15.39 -15.98 20.62
CA ASP A 24 -14.62 -16.85 19.74
C ASP A 24 -15.53 -17.70 18.86
N ALA A 25 -16.63 -18.21 19.43
CA ALA A 25 -17.67 -18.92 18.66
C ALA A 25 -18.28 -18.03 17.58
N LEU A 26 -18.57 -16.76 17.89
CA LEU A 26 -19.07 -15.80 16.91
C LEU A 26 -18.04 -15.51 15.81
N MET A 27 -16.77 -15.30 16.17
CA MET A 27 -15.70 -15.06 15.20
C MET A 27 -15.47 -16.26 14.27
N LEU A 28 -15.56 -17.49 14.80
CA LEU A 28 -15.49 -18.71 13.99
C LEU A 28 -16.69 -18.86 13.05
N LEU A 29 -17.89 -18.50 13.51
CA LEU A 29 -19.08 -18.46 12.67
C LEU A 29 -18.92 -17.46 11.53
N VAL A 30 -18.52 -16.22 11.83
CA VAL A 30 -18.27 -15.17 10.83
C VAL A 30 -17.16 -15.59 9.85
N ARG A 31 -16.11 -16.28 10.31
CA ARG A 31 -15.07 -16.82 9.43
C ARG A 31 -15.62 -17.88 8.46
N ALA A 32 -16.55 -18.71 8.91
CA ALA A 32 -17.20 -19.72 8.07
C ALA A 32 -18.28 -19.13 7.14
N GLN A 33 -18.88 -18.01 7.53
CA GLN A 33 -19.95 -17.29 6.84
C GLN A 33 -19.60 -15.80 6.77
N PRO A 34 -18.70 -15.38 5.85
CA PRO A 34 -18.19 -14.02 5.75
C PRO A 34 -19.29 -12.96 5.53
N GLU A 35 -20.44 -13.35 4.98
CA GLU A 35 -21.62 -12.50 4.80
C GLU A 35 -22.23 -12.03 6.13
N LEU A 36 -21.94 -12.71 7.24
CA LEU A 36 -22.35 -12.31 8.58
C LEU A 36 -21.36 -11.31 9.22
N ALA A 37 -20.24 -11.02 8.56
CA ALA A 37 -19.27 -10.07 9.09
C ALA A 37 -19.91 -8.68 9.21
N PRO A 38 -19.70 -7.96 10.32
CA PRO A 38 -20.04 -6.55 10.35
C PRO A 38 -19.26 -5.81 9.25
N PRO A 39 -19.79 -4.70 8.73
CA PRO A 39 -19.07 -3.90 7.75
C PRO A 39 -17.71 -3.51 8.32
N LEU A 40 -16.67 -3.64 7.50
CA LEU A 40 -15.35 -3.16 7.88
C LEU A 40 -15.42 -1.65 8.08
N PRO A 41 -14.81 -1.12 9.15
CA PRO A 41 -14.64 0.31 9.30
C PRO A 41 -13.85 0.84 8.11
N GLU A 42 -14.08 2.11 7.75
CA GLU A 42 -13.15 2.81 6.87
C GLU A 42 -11.76 2.81 7.50
N LEU A 43 -10.73 2.61 6.69
CA LEU A 43 -9.35 2.67 7.19
C LEU A 43 -8.97 4.13 7.51
N PRO A 44 -8.19 4.37 8.58
CA PRO A 44 -7.79 5.73 8.94
C PRO A 44 -6.98 6.38 7.83
N ARG A 45 -7.36 7.60 7.44
CA ARG A 45 -6.50 8.46 6.61
C ARG A 45 -5.48 9.15 7.50
N LEU A 46 -4.22 9.22 7.05
CA LEU A 46 -3.20 10.04 7.71
C LEU A 46 -3.58 11.53 7.68
N GLY A 47 -3.27 12.21 8.78
CA GLY A 47 -3.37 13.66 8.87
C GLY A 47 -2.19 14.37 8.19
N PRO A 48 -1.99 15.67 8.49
CA PRO A 48 -0.90 16.45 7.92
C PRO A 48 0.48 15.81 8.16
N GLY A 49 1.41 16.01 7.23
CA GLY A 49 2.77 15.48 7.31
C GLY A 49 3.37 15.28 5.93
N ILE A 50 4.20 14.23 5.80
CA ILE A 50 4.88 13.88 4.54
C ILE A 50 3.89 13.19 3.60
N LEU A 51 3.24 13.98 2.76
CA LEU A 51 2.22 13.59 1.78
C LEU A 51 2.33 14.49 0.55
N HIS A 52 1.97 13.97 -0.62
CA HIS A 52 1.81 14.78 -1.81
C HIS A 52 0.60 15.70 -1.62
N GLN A 53 0.82 17.01 -1.71
CA GLN A 53 -0.24 17.99 -1.46
C GLN A 53 -1.31 17.91 -2.55
N ASP A 54 -2.55 18.19 -2.16
CA ASP A 54 -3.74 18.23 -3.02
C ASP A 54 -4.12 16.91 -3.73
N ASP A 55 -3.43 15.81 -3.43
CA ASP A 55 -3.79 14.47 -3.87
C ASP A 55 -4.84 13.85 -2.92
N GLN A 56 -5.94 13.39 -3.49
CA GLN A 56 -7.06 12.78 -2.74
C GLN A 56 -6.72 11.37 -2.22
N LEU A 57 -5.82 10.65 -2.89
CA LEU A 57 -5.34 9.33 -2.50
C LEU A 57 -4.26 9.40 -1.43
N ALA A 58 -3.52 10.52 -1.37
CA ALA A 58 -2.50 10.73 -0.35
C ALA A 58 -3.06 10.55 1.07
N GLY A 59 -2.32 9.79 1.87
CA GLY A 59 -2.66 9.46 3.25
C GLY A 59 -3.66 8.32 3.40
N GLN A 60 -4.15 7.70 2.32
CA GLN A 60 -4.94 6.47 2.41
C GLN A 60 -4.02 5.25 2.51
N LEU A 61 -4.47 4.19 3.20
CA LEU A 61 -3.73 2.93 3.24
C LEU A 61 -3.80 2.28 1.85
N PHE A 62 -2.65 1.88 1.32
CA PHE A 62 -2.60 1.23 0.02
C PHE A 62 -3.00 -0.25 0.11
N LEU A 63 -3.28 -0.84 -1.06
CA LEU A 63 -3.75 -2.20 -1.18
C LEU A 63 -2.61 -3.22 -0.94
N GLN A 64 -2.98 -4.42 -0.46
CA GLN A 64 -2.05 -5.53 -0.24
C GLN A 64 -2.56 -6.78 -0.97
N GLY A 65 -2.37 -6.80 -2.29
CA GLY A 65 -2.73 -7.92 -3.17
C GLY A 65 -1.61 -8.95 -3.33
N GLU A 66 -1.98 -10.14 -3.81
CA GLU A 66 -1.06 -11.22 -4.16
C GLU A 66 -0.37 -10.95 -5.50
N VAL A 67 0.94 -11.16 -5.54
CA VAL A 67 1.75 -11.05 -6.75
C VAL A 67 2.65 -12.27 -6.93
N SER A 68 3.17 -12.45 -8.14
CA SER A 68 4.14 -13.50 -8.45
C SER A 68 5.31 -12.95 -9.25
N ILE A 69 6.53 -13.36 -8.90
CA ILE A 69 7.76 -13.11 -9.69
C ILE A 69 8.67 -14.32 -9.60
N ASP A 70 9.23 -14.75 -10.73
CA ASP A 70 10.19 -15.86 -10.81
C ASP A 70 9.77 -17.14 -10.07
N GLY A 71 8.47 -17.45 -10.09
CA GLY A 71 7.91 -18.64 -9.45
C GLY A 71 7.67 -18.52 -7.94
N LYS A 72 7.95 -17.36 -7.33
CA LYS A 72 7.57 -17.02 -5.95
C LYS A 72 6.27 -16.22 -5.97
N SER A 73 5.24 -16.72 -5.29
CA SER A 73 3.97 -16.03 -5.09
C SER A 73 3.72 -15.69 -3.62
N GLY A 74 3.01 -14.60 -3.37
CA GLY A 74 2.64 -14.16 -2.03
C GLY A 74 2.16 -12.72 -2.02
N LEU A 75 1.97 -12.15 -0.83
CA LEU A 75 1.65 -10.73 -0.70
C LEU A 75 2.81 -9.87 -1.20
N PHE A 76 2.47 -8.71 -1.77
CA PHE A 76 3.41 -7.85 -2.46
C PHE A 76 4.69 -7.54 -1.68
N ASP A 77 4.57 -7.14 -0.42
CA ASP A 77 5.72 -6.77 0.40
C ASP A 77 6.61 -7.96 0.79
N ASP A 78 6.05 -9.16 0.85
CA ASP A 78 6.81 -10.40 1.08
C ASP A 78 7.54 -10.88 -0.18
N VAL A 79 7.06 -10.49 -1.36
CA VAL A 79 7.62 -10.87 -2.66
C VAL A 79 8.61 -9.83 -3.18
N VAL A 80 8.23 -8.56 -3.20
CA VAL A 80 8.94 -7.43 -3.82
C VAL A 80 9.83 -6.68 -2.81
N GLY A 81 9.44 -6.66 -1.53
CA GLY A 81 10.19 -6.01 -0.46
C GLY A 81 9.40 -4.90 0.24
N ARG A 82 10.05 -4.28 1.23
CA ARG A 82 9.48 -3.26 2.13
C ARG A 82 10.30 -1.98 2.06
N GLY A 83 9.64 -0.84 2.22
CA GLY A 83 10.26 0.48 2.14
C GLY A 83 9.34 1.47 1.45
N PHE A 84 9.91 2.57 0.93
CA PHE A 84 9.17 3.37 -0.04
C PHE A 84 9.02 2.56 -1.33
N CYS A 85 7.85 2.54 -1.95
CA CYS A 85 7.64 1.81 -3.20
C CYS A 85 7.00 2.71 -4.25
N LEU A 86 7.69 2.90 -5.38
CA LEU A 86 7.14 3.53 -6.56
C LEU A 86 6.60 2.42 -7.48
N LEU A 87 5.28 2.31 -7.53
CA LEU A 87 4.56 1.23 -8.17
C LEU A 87 3.82 1.71 -9.41
N SER A 88 4.00 1.01 -10.53
CA SER A 88 3.33 1.31 -11.80
C SER A 88 2.61 0.09 -12.37
N ILE A 89 1.49 0.32 -13.06
CA ILE A 89 0.84 -0.70 -13.93
C ILE A 89 1.01 -0.39 -15.43
N ALA A 90 1.65 0.72 -15.77
CA ALA A 90 1.78 1.23 -17.14
C ALA A 90 3.20 1.10 -17.71
N GLY A 91 4.04 0.26 -17.09
CA GLY A 91 5.45 0.06 -17.45
C GLY A 91 6.41 0.55 -16.38
N ASP A 92 7.71 0.37 -16.64
CA ASP A 92 8.77 0.72 -15.70
C ASP A 92 8.80 2.23 -15.43
N PRO A 93 8.62 2.69 -14.18
CA PRO A 93 8.66 4.10 -13.85
C PRO A 93 10.10 4.62 -13.91
N ALA A 94 10.46 5.20 -15.05
CA ALA A 94 11.80 5.72 -15.29
C ALA A 94 12.12 6.89 -14.35
N LEU A 95 13.24 6.76 -13.63
CA LEU A 95 13.83 7.82 -12.83
C LEU A 95 15.19 8.20 -13.40
N SER A 96 15.58 9.47 -13.22
CA SER A 96 16.95 9.88 -13.48
C SER A 96 17.92 9.12 -12.55
N ALA A 97 19.16 8.91 -12.99
CA ALA A 97 20.15 8.17 -12.18
C ALA A 97 20.39 8.81 -10.80
N GLU A 98 20.32 10.14 -10.72
CA GLU A 98 20.45 10.88 -9.46
C GLU A 98 19.24 10.65 -8.54
N THR A 99 18.02 10.83 -9.05
CA THR A 99 16.78 10.63 -8.28
C THR A 99 16.66 9.18 -7.83
N HIS A 100 16.95 8.22 -8.71
CA HIS A 100 17.00 6.80 -8.38
C HIS A 100 17.98 6.52 -7.24
N ALA A 101 19.23 7.00 -7.33
CA ALA A 101 20.22 6.78 -6.28
C ALA A 101 19.80 7.36 -4.92
N ARG A 102 19.20 8.56 -4.91
CA ARG A 102 18.67 9.18 -3.68
C ARG A 102 17.49 8.38 -3.13
N PHE A 103 16.56 7.96 -3.98
CA PHE A 103 15.41 7.18 -3.57
C PHE A 103 15.82 5.83 -2.98
N THR A 104 16.72 5.10 -3.64
CA THR A 104 17.27 3.84 -3.12
C THR A 104 18.04 4.03 -1.81
N SER A 105 18.73 5.16 -1.60
CA SER A 105 19.41 5.44 -0.33
C SER A 105 18.47 5.54 0.88
N LEU A 106 17.18 5.80 0.65
CA LEU A 106 16.10 5.80 1.66
C LEU A 106 15.43 4.43 1.81
N GLY A 107 15.92 3.40 1.12
CA GLY A 107 15.25 2.10 1.00
C GLY A 107 14.08 2.13 -0.01
N GLY A 108 14.10 3.05 -0.97
CA GLY A 108 13.13 3.11 -2.06
C GLY A 108 13.29 1.99 -3.08
N LEU A 109 12.16 1.43 -3.51
CA LEU A 109 12.03 0.35 -4.48
C LEU A 109 11.15 0.82 -5.65
N THR A 110 11.52 0.49 -6.88
CA THR A 110 10.65 0.67 -8.04
C THR A 110 10.08 -0.69 -8.46
N ALA A 111 8.82 -0.71 -8.88
CA ALA A 111 8.17 -1.91 -9.36
C ALA A 111 7.15 -1.58 -10.45
N SER A 112 7.06 -2.47 -11.45
CA SER A 112 6.00 -2.45 -12.45
C SER A 112 5.27 -3.78 -12.41
N LEU A 113 3.95 -3.73 -12.28
CA LEU A 113 3.11 -4.92 -12.41
C LEU A 113 2.61 -5.09 -13.84
N VAL A 114 2.37 -6.34 -14.20
CA VAL A 114 1.64 -6.72 -15.42
C VAL A 114 0.49 -7.65 -15.03
N ARG A 115 -0.65 -7.52 -15.72
CA ARG A 115 -1.80 -8.43 -15.50
C ARG A 115 -1.48 -9.86 -15.95
N HIS A 116 -0.71 -9.97 -17.03
CA HIS A 116 -0.23 -11.23 -17.57
C HIS A 116 1.24 -11.06 -17.93
N GLY A 117 2.09 -11.95 -17.40
CA GLY A 117 3.54 -11.88 -17.61
C GLY A 117 4.11 -13.19 -18.10
N ASN A 118 5.30 -13.10 -18.67
CA ASN A 118 6.15 -14.26 -18.91
C ASN A 118 7.20 -14.32 -17.79
N THR A 119 7.24 -15.42 -17.06
CA THR A 119 8.20 -15.65 -15.96
C THR A 119 9.67 -15.55 -16.40
N ALA A 120 9.96 -15.66 -17.69
CA ALA A 120 11.32 -15.49 -18.22
C ALA A 120 11.85 -14.03 -18.19
N ALA A 121 11.01 -13.04 -17.87
CA ALA A 121 11.36 -11.62 -17.95
C ALA A 121 11.39 -10.89 -16.58
N HIS A 122 11.45 -11.63 -15.46
CA HIS A 122 11.43 -11.07 -14.09
C HIS A 122 10.29 -10.06 -13.87
N GLN A 123 9.13 -10.33 -14.46
CA GLN A 123 7.94 -9.48 -14.36
C GLN A 123 7.17 -9.79 -13.08
N ILE A 124 6.73 -8.74 -12.39
CA ILE A 124 5.82 -8.88 -11.25
C ILE A 124 4.41 -9.02 -11.82
N ILE A 125 3.80 -10.17 -11.60
CA ILE A 125 2.47 -10.50 -12.09
C ILE A 125 1.45 -10.19 -10.99
N ASP A 126 0.45 -9.38 -11.32
CA ASP A 126 -0.73 -9.15 -10.48
C ASP A 126 -1.66 -10.37 -10.58
N VAL A 127 -1.57 -11.28 -9.60
CA VAL A 127 -2.16 -12.64 -9.70
C VAL A 127 -3.68 -12.59 -9.84
N ASN A 128 -4.32 -11.71 -9.07
CA ASN A 128 -5.78 -11.61 -9.01
C ASN A 128 -6.32 -10.38 -9.74
N GLY A 129 -5.46 -9.55 -10.35
CA GLY A 129 -5.85 -8.29 -10.97
C GLY A 129 -6.16 -7.15 -9.97
N THR A 130 -5.92 -7.37 -8.68
CA THR A 130 -6.29 -6.46 -7.59
C THR A 130 -5.64 -5.09 -7.74
N TYR A 131 -4.38 -5.04 -8.17
CA TYR A 131 -3.72 -3.76 -8.41
C TYR A 131 -4.32 -3.09 -9.65
N HIS A 132 -4.38 -3.78 -10.78
CA HIS A 132 -4.87 -3.16 -12.02
C HIS A 132 -6.29 -2.62 -11.89
N ASP A 133 -7.17 -3.34 -11.20
CA ASP A 133 -8.55 -2.90 -10.98
C ASP A 133 -8.58 -1.64 -10.10
N TRP A 134 -7.78 -1.59 -9.03
CA TRP A 134 -7.66 -0.40 -8.17
C TRP A 134 -7.09 0.81 -8.91
N PHE A 135 -6.03 0.64 -9.71
CA PHE A 135 -5.44 1.74 -10.49
C PHE A 135 -6.44 2.27 -11.53
N THR A 136 -7.22 1.38 -12.15
CA THR A 136 -8.30 1.76 -13.08
C THR A 136 -9.42 2.51 -12.38
N GLU A 137 -9.85 2.06 -11.19
CA GLU A 137 -10.90 2.71 -10.40
C GLU A 137 -10.51 4.14 -9.99
N HIS A 138 -9.23 4.38 -9.72
CA HIS A 138 -8.72 5.67 -9.25
C HIS A 138 -8.09 6.54 -10.36
N ASP A 139 -8.26 6.15 -11.63
CA ASP A 139 -7.73 6.86 -12.81
C ASP A 139 -6.24 7.24 -12.69
N CYS A 140 -5.42 6.33 -12.14
CA CYS A 140 -3.98 6.53 -11.98
C CYS A 140 -3.16 5.41 -12.61
N ALA A 141 -1.89 5.69 -12.90
CA ALA A 141 -0.95 4.71 -13.45
C ALA A 141 0.23 4.43 -12.53
N ILE A 142 0.52 5.36 -11.60
CA ILE A 142 1.61 5.24 -10.65
C ILE A 142 1.17 5.63 -9.24
N VAL A 143 1.67 4.93 -8.24
CA VAL A 143 1.50 5.23 -6.82
C VAL A 143 2.85 5.16 -6.13
N LEU A 144 3.16 6.16 -5.31
CA LEU A 144 4.30 6.13 -4.40
C LEU A 144 3.78 5.86 -2.99
N THR A 145 4.15 4.72 -2.40
CA THR A 145 3.84 4.38 -1.01
C THR A 145 5.01 4.63 -0.08
N ARG A 146 4.66 4.90 1.17
CA ARG A 146 5.58 5.05 2.30
C ARG A 146 5.91 3.68 2.91
N PRO A 147 6.97 3.58 3.76
CA PRO A 147 7.31 2.35 4.47
C PRO A 147 6.22 1.82 5.42
N ASP A 148 5.25 2.66 5.78
CA ASP A 148 4.06 2.32 6.58
C ASP A 148 2.83 1.96 5.71
N PHE A 149 3.03 1.73 4.41
CA PHE A 149 2.03 1.33 3.41
C PHE A 149 0.98 2.37 3.06
N TYR A 150 1.11 3.59 3.58
CA TYR A 150 0.26 4.70 3.18
C TYR A 150 0.73 5.30 1.87
N ILE A 151 -0.22 5.71 1.04
CA ILE A 151 0.04 6.43 -0.19
C ILE A 151 0.66 7.79 0.18
N PHE A 152 1.87 8.06 -0.30
CA PHE A 152 2.41 9.41 -0.32
C PHE A 152 1.68 10.24 -1.38
N GLY A 153 1.56 9.69 -2.59
CA GLY A 153 0.79 10.28 -3.69
C GLY A 153 0.71 9.34 -4.89
N ALA A 154 -0.08 9.73 -5.88
CA ALA A 154 -0.33 9.03 -7.12
C ALA A 154 -0.28 9.98 -8.31
N ALA A 155 -0.09 9.44 -9.51
CA ALA A 155 -0.18 10.22 -10.74
C ALA A 155 -0.82 9.41 -11.88
N ALA A 156 -1.39 10.14 -12.85
CA ALA A 156 -2.14 9.57 -13.97
C ALA A 156 -1.23 8.90 -15.01
N HIS A 157 0.04 9.29 -15.07
CA HIS A 157 0.95 8.87 -16.13
C HIS A 157 2.29 8.39 -15.55
N VAL A 158 2.90 7.41 -16.22
CA VAL A 158 4.18 6.82 -15.78
C VAL A 158 5.33 7.84 -15.87
N GLU A 159 5.20 8.80 -16.78
CA GLU A 159 6.14 9.91 -16.99
C GLU A 159 6.22 10.87 -15.79
N ASP A 160 5.20 10.87 -14.91
CA ASP A 160 5.15 11.72 -13.71
C ASP A 160 5.97 11.14 -12.54
N ALA A 161 6.55 9.94 -12.71
CA ALA A 161 7.36 9.24 -11.71
C ALA A 161 8.45 10.11 -11.09
N GLU A 162 9.24 10.79 -11.93
CA GLU A 162 10.35 11.65 -11.49
C GLU A 162 9.86 12.78 -10.59
N ALA A 163 8.78 13.45 -10.99
CA ALA A 163 8.21 14.56 -10.25
C ALA A 163 7.65 14.11 -8.89
N LEU A 164 6.98 12.96 -8.85
CA LEU A 164 6.40 12.41 -7.63
C LEU A 164 7.49 12.01 -6.61
N VAL A 165 8.56 11.36 -7.06
CA VAL A 165 9.70 11.02 -6.20
C VAL A 165 10.45 12.28 -5.76
N ALA A 166 10.66 13.26 -6.65
CA ALA A 166 11.28 14.52 -6.29
C ALA A 166 10.49 15.27 -5.20
N ALA A 167 9.16 15.26 -5.28
CA ALA A 167 8.29 15.85 -4.26
C ALA A 167 8.50 15.20 -2.88
N LEU A 168 8.57 13.86 -2.82
CA LEU A 168 8.91 13.14 -1.59
C LEU A 168 10.29 13.54 -1.07
N LEU A 169 11.30 13.48 -1.94
CA LEU A 169 12.70 13.76 -1.57
C LEU A 169 12.88 15.19 -1.04
N ASN A 170 12.12 16.17 -1.55
CA ASN A 170 12.15 17.55 -1.08
C ASN A 170 11.56 17.71 0.32
N GLN A 171 10.51 16.96 0.67
CA GLN A 171 9.92 16.98 2.01
C GLN A 171 10.79 16.27 3.05
N LEU A 172 11.68 15.37 2.63
CA LEU A 172 12.63 14.65 3.49
C LEU A 172 13.96 15.38 3.69
N GLN A 173 14.18 16.52 3.03
CA GLN A 173 15.37 17.31 3.29
C GLN A 173 15.28 17.90 4.70
N PRO A 174 16.34 17.83 5.52
CA PRO A 174 16.37 18.54 6.78
C PRO A 174 16.17 20.03 6.48
N GLU A 175 15.24 20.69 7.17
CA GLU A 175 15.20 22.15 7.19
C GLU A 175 16.55 22.64 7.70
N ILE A 176 17.36 23.23 6.82
CA ILE A 176 18.49 24.04 7.26
C ILE A 176 17.87 25.33 7.78
N MET A 177 17.55 25.35 9.07
CA MET A 177 17.29 26.58 9.81
C MET A 177 18.56 27.44 9.74
N LEU A 178 18.54 28.47 8.88
CA LEU A 178 19.51 29.58 8.88
C LEU A 178 19.07 30.67 9.87
#